data_AF-R7R2M0-F1
#
_entry.id   AF-R7R2M0-F1
#
_cell.length_a   1.000
_cell.length_b   1.000
_cell.length_c   1.000
_cell.angle_alpha   90.00
_cell.angle_beta   90.00
_cell.angle_gamma   90.00
#
_symmetry.space_group_name_H-M   'P 1'
#
loop_
_entity.id
_entity.type
_entity.pdbx_description
1 polymer ?
#
loop_
_entity_poly.entity_id
_entity_poly.type
_entity_poly.pdbx_seq_one_letter_code
_entity_poly.pdbx_strand_id
1 'polypeptide(L)'
;MSKAITEKKYYRVGETFSNTDKDYHGLLDVPFGIWITTHSFEVISSMKWEKAYKLCTPIDGKIIDESVKDCCIFVYLDEANYDYKGGKFVEVTWDELMKECTPVEVIVYE
;
A
#
# COMPACT_ATOMS: atom_id res chain seq x y z
N MET A 1 24.04 21.06 20.56
CA MET A 1 22.83 20.21 20.59
C MET A 1 23.23 18.87 21.20
N SER A 2 22.57 18.45 22.27
CA SER A 2 22.80 17.11 22.85
C SER A 2 22.05 16.09 22.03
N LYS A 3 22.73 15.04 21.60
CA LYS A 3 22.09 13.91 20.91
C LYS A 3 21.16 13.17 21.86
N ALA A 4 20.03 12.68 21.36
CA ALA A 4 19.03 11.96 22.15
C ALA A 4 18.78 10.56 21.56
N ILE A 5 18.49 9.59 22.44
CA ILE A 5 18.00 8.27 22.04
C ILE A 5 16.47 8.36 22.01
N THR A 6 15.86 8.05 20.86
CA THR A 6 14.40 8.05 20.68
C THR A 6 13.92 6.74 20.08
N GLU A 7 12.74 6.30 20.47
CA GLU A 7 12.03 5.19 19.82
C GLU A 7 11.09 5.76 18.76
N LYS A 8 11.14 5.20 17.55
CA LYS A 8 10.20 5.50 16.46
C LYS A 8 9.50 4.21 16.04
N LYS A 9 8.18 4.31 15.88
CA LYS A 9 7.33 3.19 15.45
C LYS A 9 7.20 3.21 13.93
N TYR A 10 7.57 2.10 13.32
CA TYR A 10 7.40 1.86 11.90
C TYR A 10 6.58 0.61 11.66
N TYR A 11 6.16 0.41 10.42
CA TYR A 11 5.35 -0.70 9.99
C TYR A 11 5.98 -1.30 8.73
N ARG A 12 6.33 -2.57 8.76
CA ARG A 12 6.74 -3.30 7.57
C ARG A 12 5.49 -3.79 6.86
N VAL A 13 5.28 -3.30 5.65
CA VAL A 13 4.20 -3.75 4.77
C VAL A 13 4.50 -5.17 4.32
N GLY A 14 3.48 -6.04 4.33
CA GLY A 14 3.59 -7.38 3.77
C GLY A 14 4.10 -7.36 2.33
N GLU A 15 4.78 -8.41 1.91
CA GLU A 15 5.10 -8.62 0.49
C GLU A 15 3.86 -9.06 -0.31
N THR A 16 2.77 -9.44 0.39
CA THR A 16 1.48 -9.83 -0.15
C THR A 16 0.33 -9.18 0.64
N PHE A 17 -0.81 -8.89 -0.01
CA PHE A 17 -1.99 -8.23 0.59
C PHE A 17 -3.19 -9.18 0.60
N SER A 18 -3.74 -9.52 1.77
CA SER A 18 -4.68 -10.65 1.91
C SER A 18 -6.19 -10.32 1.79
N ASN A 19 -6.60 -9.06 1.79
CA ASN A 19 -8.00 -8.72 2.10
C ASN A 19 -8.98 -8.62 0.91
N THR A 20 -8.82 -9.45 -0.14
CA THR A 20 -9.84 -9.64 -1.19
C THR A 20 -10.59 -10.96 -1.01
N ASP A 21 -11.66 -10.91 -0.19
CA ASP A 21 -12.80 -11.83 -0.11
C ASP A 21 -12.61 -13.31 0.32
N LYS A 22 -13.59 -13.84 1.06
CA LYS A 22 -13.52 -15.13 1.81
C LYS A 22 -13.56 -16.40 0.96
N ASP A 23 -13.63 -16.28 -0.37
CA ASP A 23 -13.41 -17.39 -1.32
C ASP A 23 -12.00 -17.37 -1.94
N TYR A 24 -11.15 -16.41 -1.57
CA TYR A 24 -9.74 -16.37 -1.97
C TYR A 24 -8.91 -17.37 -1.15
N HIS A 25 -8.96 -18.62 -1.57
CA HIS A 25 -7.89 -19.57 -1.25
C HIS A 25 -6.61 -19.06 -1.92
N GLY A 26 -5.72 -18.49 -1.10
CA GLY A 26 -4.48 -17.85 -1.53
C GLY A 26 -3.78 -18.62 -2.64
N LEU A 27 -3.60 -17.95 -3.78
CA LEU A 27 -2.68 -18.31 -4.84
C LEU A 27 -2.60 -17.13 -5.82
N LEU A 28 -1.41 -16.52 -5.84
CA LEU A 28 -0.82 -15.58 -6.81
C LEU A 28 -0.62 -14.15 -6.29
N ASP A 29 0.65 -13.76 -6.25
CA ASP A 29 1.16 -12.52 -6.83
C ASP A 29 0.07 -11.48 -7.10
N VAL A 30 -0.15 -10.55 -6.17
CA VAL A 30 -0.84 -9.29 -6.52
C VAL A 30 0.07 -8.65 -7.57
N PRO A 31 -0.25 -8.64 -8.88
CA PRO A 31 0.74 -8.31 -9.91
C PRO A 31 1.12 -6.84 -9.88
N PHE A 32 0.37 -6.04 -9.11
CA PHE A 32 0.61 -4.62 -8.99
C PHE A 32 0.87 -4.16 -7.56
N GLY A 33 0.64 -4.93 -6.50
CA GLY A 33 0.98 -4.49 -5.14
C GLY A 33 0.14 -3.31 -4.60
N ILE A 34 0.54 -2.79 -3.44
CA ILE A 34 -0.08 -1.69 -2.71
C ILE A 34 0.61 -0.39 -3.09
N TRP A 35 -0.18 0.63 -3.42
CA TRP A 35 0.33 1.91 -3.90
C TRP A 35 -0.07 3.05 -2.98
N ILE A 36 0.83 4.03 -2.90
CA ILE A 36 0.54 5.31 -2.28
C ILE A 36 0.75 6.47 -3.26
N THR A 37 0.00 7.54 -3.08
CA THR A 37 0.22 8.81 -3.79
C THR A 37 -0.32 9.98 -2.99
N THR A 38 0.16 11.18 -3.31
CA THR A 38 -0.37 12.45 -2.78
C THR A 38 -1.59 12.95 -3.57
N HIS A 39 -1.92 12.33 -4.70
CA HIS A 39 -3.15 12.61 -5.44
C HIS A 39 -4.36 11.96 -4.76
N SER A 40 -5.57 12.50 -4.98
CA SER A 40 -6.79 11.86 -4.47
C SER A 40 -7.10 10.57 -5.23
N PHE A 41 -7.86 9.67 -4.59
CA PHE A 41 -8.30 8.43 -5.21
C PHE A 41 -9.14 8.67 -6.47
N GLU A 42 -10.01 9.70 -6.48
CA GLU A 42 -10.81 10.09 -7.64
C GLU A 42 -9.92 10.44 -8.85
N VAL A 43 -8.83 11.19 -8.62
CA VAL A 43 -7.89 11.56 -9.68
C VAL A 43 -7.22 10.30 -10.24
N ILE A 44 -6.71 9.41 -9.39
CA ILE A 44 -6.03 8.19 -9.82
C ILE A 44 -6.96 7.22 -10.54
N SER A 45 -8.13 6.95 -9.95
CA SER A 45 -9.11 5.98 -10.49
C SER A 45 -9.77 6.43 -11.80
N SER A 46 -9.71 7.73 -12.13
CA SER A 46 -10.15 8.27 -13.42
C SER A 46 -9.18 8.01 -14.59
N MET A 47 -7.93 7.61 -14.29
CA MET A 47 -6.89 7.39 -15.28
C MET A 47 -6.76 5.92 -15.68
N LYS A 48 -6.22 5.68 -16.87
CA LYS A 48 -5.72 4.35 -17.22
C LYS A 48 -4.52 4.00 -16.34
N TRP A 49 -4.40 2.72 -15.98
CA TRP A 49 -3.33 2.21 -15.13
C TRP A 49 -1.93 2.66 -15.57
N GLU A 50 -1.63 2.60 -16.88
CA GLU A 50 -0.31 2.91 -17.45
C GLU A 50 0.13 4.37 -17.26
N LYS A 51 -0.81 5.25 -16.91
CA LYS A 51 -0.56 6.63 -16.51
C LYS A 51 -0.57 6.78 -15.00
N ALA A 52 -1.53 6.15 -14.33
CA ALA A 52 -1.68 6.21 -12.87
C ALA A 52 -0.43 5.73 -12.13
N TYR A 53 0.11 4.55 -12.47
CA TYR A 53 1.23 3.96 -11.71
C TYR A 53 2.50 4.84 -11.71
N LYS A 54 2.67 5.69 -12.73
CA LYS A 54 3.82 6.62 -12.82
C LYS A 54 3.75 7.77 -11.83
N LEU A 55 2.58 8.00 -11.23
CA LEU A 55 2.32 9.03 -10.21
C LEU A 55 2.24 8.43 -8.80
N CYS A 56 2.48 7.12 -8.67
CA CYS A 56 2.29 6.36 -7.46
C CYS A 56 3.60 5.67 -7.05
N THR A 57 3.72 5.40 -5.76
CA THR A 57 4.84 4.66 -5.19
C THR A 57 4.34 3.31 -4.68
N PRO A 58 4.90 2.18 -5.14
CA PRO A 58 4.55 0.88 -4.56
C PRO A 58 5.17 0.77 -3.17
N ILE A 59 4.47 0.15 -2.21
CA ILE A 59 4.93 0.06 -0.81
C ILE A 59 5.05 -1.36 -0.28
N ASP A 60 4.78 -2.37 -1.09
CA ASP A 60 4.96 -3.78 -0.74
C ASP A 60 6.39 -4.07 -0.24
N GLY A 61 6.50 -4.80 0.85
CA GLY A 61 7.77 -5.12 1.50
C GLY A 61 8.54 -3.92 2.11
N LYS A 62 8.04 -2.68 1.95
CA LYS A 62 8.71 -1.49 2.47
C LYS A 62 8.40 -1.27 3.96
N ILE A 63 9.23 -0.47 4.59
CA ILE A 63 8.99 0.07 5.93
C ILE A 63 8.39 1.46 5.77
N ILE A 64 7.24 1.68 6.39
CA ILE A 64 6.51 2.95 6.40
C ILE A 64 6.32 3.45 7.83
N ASP A 65 6.08 4.75 7.98
CA ASP A 65 5.64 5.36 9.23
C ASP A 65 4.18 5.87 9.12
N GLU A 66 3.67 6.48 10.19
CA GLU A 66 2.28 6.94 10.28
C GLU A 66 1.93 8.07 9.30
N SER A 67 2.91 8.75 8.69
CA SER A 67 2.66 9.79 7.69
C SER A 67 1.99 9.24 6.42
N VAL A 68 2.11 7.93 6.15
CA VAL A 68 1.41 7.30 5.02
C VAL A 68 -0.10 7.34 5.17
N LYS A 69 -0.62 7.52 6.40
CA LYS A 69 -2.07 7.73 6.65
C LYS A 69 -2.63 8.94 5.92
N ASP A 70 -1.80 9.94 5.62
CA ASP A 70 -2.19 11.16 4.91
C ASP A 70 -2.12 11.01 3.38
N CYS A 71 -1.67 9.85 2.87
CA CYS A 71 -1.64 9.52 1.45
C CYS A 71 -2.93 8.83 1.01
N CYS A 72 -3.25 8.90 -0.28
CA CYS A 72 -4.18 7.95 -0.88
C CYS A 72 -3.49 6.58 -0.98
N ILE A 73 -4.11 5.55 -0.43
CA ILE A 73 -3.63 4.17 -0.45
C ILE A 73 -4.61 3.35 -1.28
N PHE A 74 -4.12 2.54 -2.22
CA PHE A 74 -5.00 1.74 -3.08
C PHE A 74 -4.29 0.51 -3.64
N VAL A 75 -5.09 -0.42 -4.17
CA VAL A 75 -4.63 -1.54 -5.00
C VAL A 75 -5.25 -1.46 -6.40
N TYR A 76 -4.56 -2.01 -7.39
CA TYR A 76 -5.06 -2.15 -8.76
C TYR A 76 -5.21 -3.62 -9.11
N LEU A 77 -6.41 -4.00 -9.51
CA LEU A 77 -6.77 -5.35 -9.95
C LEU A 77 -6.85 -5.35 -11.48
N ASP A 78 -5.96 -6.08 -12.14
CA ASP A 78 -5.88 -6.08 -13.60
C ASP A 78 -6.86 -7.04 -14.29
N GLU A 79 -7.05 -6.87 -15.59
CA GLU A 79 -7.91 -7.76 -16.38
C GLU A 79 -7.34 -9.18 -16.49
N ALA A 80 -6.01 -9.31 -16.56
CA ALA A 80 -5.33 -10.57 -16.82
C ALA A 80 -5.48 -11.59 -15.67
N ASN A 81 -5.53 -11.10 -14.43
CA ASN A 81 -5.60 -11.96 -13.25
C ASN A 81 -6.98 -11.93 -12.58
N TYR A 82 -7.81 -10.91 -12.84
CA TYR A 82 -9.07 -10.70 -12.10
C TYR A 82 -10.33 -10.50 -12.96
N ASP A 83 -10.25 -10.65 -14.30
CA ASP A 83 -11.40 -10.52 -15.24
C ASP A 83 -12.14 -9.16 -15.17
N TYR A 84 -11.49 -8.13 -14.60
CA TYR A 84 -12.00 -6.76 -14.63
C TYR A 84 -11.58 -6.09 -15.94
N LYS A 85 -12.50 -5.99 -16.90
CA LYS A 85 -12.25 -5.28 -18.17
C LYS A 85 -11.72 -3.86 -17.95
N GLY A 86 -10.48 -3.60 -18.37
CA GLY A 86 -9.80 -2.31 -18.15
C GLY A 86 -9.23 -2.09 -16.74
N GLY A 87 -9.26 -3.12 -15.90
CA GLY A 87 -8.82 -3.13 -14.51
C GLY A 87 -9.71 -2.35 -13.55
N LYS A 88 -9.41 -2.47 -12.25
CA LYS A 88 -10.18 -1.87 -11.16
C LYS A 88 -9.26 -1.32 -10.10
N PHE A 89 -9.41 -0.04 -9.79
CA PHE A 89 -8.82 0.58 -8.61
C PHE A 89 -9.70 0.32 -7.40
N VAL A 90 -9.08 -0.02 -6.27
CA VAL A 90 -9.76 -0.21 -4.98
C VAL A 90 -9.01 0.60 -3.94
N GLU A 91 -9.69 1.58 -3.36
CA GLU A 91 -9.15 2.37 -2.25
C GLU A 91 -8.99 1.49 -1.01
N VAL A 92 -7.89 1.69 -0.29
CA VAL A 92 -7.54 0.94 0.92
C VAL A 92 -7.45 1.92 2.08
N THR A 93 -8.11 1.60 3.17
CA THR A 93 -7.98 2.39 4.40
C THR A 93 -6.69 2.07 5.14
N TRP A 94 -6.22 3.00 5.97
CA TRP A 94 -5.08 2.76 6.86
C TRP A 94 -5.29 1.52 7.74
N ASP A 95 -6.48 1.36 8.32
CA ASP A 95 -6.79 0.22 9.20
C ASP A 95 -6.78 -1.12 8.44
N GLU A 96 -7.13 -1.14 7.15
CA GLU A 96 -6.98 -2.32 6.30
C GLU A 96 -5.51 -2.60 5.99
N LEU A 97 -4.72 -1.56 5.67
CA LEU A 97 -3.28 -1.70 5.46
C LEU A 97 -2.57 -2.27 6.70
N MET A 98 -2.96 -1.81 7.90
CA MET A 98 -2.35 -2.26 9.16
C MET A 98 -2.58 -3.72 9.49
N LYS A 99 -3.65 -4.36 8.98
CA LYS A 99 -3.87 -5.81 9.15
C LYS A 99 -2.79 -6.64 8.47
N GLU A 100 -2.19 -6.08 7.41
CA GLU A 100 -1.15 -6.72 6.60
C GLU A 100 0.27 -6.29 7.01
N CYS A 101 0.38 -5.33 7.94
CA CYS A 101 1.66 -4.80 8.36
C CYS A 101 2.16 -5.45 9.65
N THR A 102 3.48 -5.64 9.74
CA THR A 102 4.17 -6.04 10.97
C THR A 102 4.80 -4.81 11.63
N PRO A 103 4.52 -4.51 12.92
CA PRO A 103 5.16 -3.40 13.60
C PRO A 103 6.67 -3.63 13.73
N VAL A 104 7.45 -2.55 13.56
CA VAL A 104 8.91 -2.53 13.69
C VAL A 104 9.29 -1.39 14.64
N GLU A 105 9.94 -1.73 15.74
CA GLU A 105 10.50 -0.75 16.68
C GLU A 105 11.92 -0.40 16.26
N VAL A 106 12.22 0.90 16.14
CA VAL A 106 13.54 1.40 15.77
C VAL A 106 14.05 2.36 16.84
N ILE A 107 15.25 2.09 17.34
CA ILE A 107 15.98 2.98 18.25
C ILE A 107 16.91 3.87 17.41
N VAL A 108 16.73 5.19 17.50
CA VAL A 108 17.51 6.20 16.77
C VAL A 108 18.35 7.02 17.75
N TYR A 109 19.58 7.37 17.37
CA TYR A 109 20.45 8.32 18.07
C TYR A 109 20.72 9.52 17.15
N GLU A 110 19.99 10.62 17.37
CA GLU A 110 20.04 11.85 16.56
C GLU A 110 20.50 13.07 17.38
#